data_AF-A0A920LXK9-F1
#
_entry.id   AF-A0A920LXK9-F1
#
_cell.length_a   1.000
_cell.length_b   1.000
_cell.length_c   1.000
_cell.angle_alpha   90.00
_cell.angle_beta   90.00
_cell.angle_gamma   90.00
#
_symmetry.space_group_name_H-M   'P 1'
#
loop_
_entity.id
_entity.type
_entity.pdbx_description
1 polymer ?
#
loop_
_entity_poly.entity_id
_entity_poly.type
_entity_poly.pdbx_seq_one_letter_code
_entity_poly.pdbx_strand_id
1 'polypeptide(L)'
;MPFFIVLFFYITISIYQISAVTDALKLIFMVQSTFLEGVLFIISLFLTFTPFLGPILGIIGATFVWEWNILFSALLFFWPYLIGFLFFFFRNKSSKKKNTKNQTSDIEDAQILEEEKFK
;
A
#
# COMPACT_ATOMS: atom_id res chain seq x y z
N MET A 1 -6.55 14.09 -20.82
CA MET A 1 -5.08 13.83 -20.82
C MET A 1 -4.60 13.06 -19.59
N PRO A 2 -4.88 13.45 -18.33
CA PRO A 2 -4.34 12.73 -17.16
C PRO A 2 -4.90 11.30 -17.00
N PHE A 3 -6.16 11.06 -17.37
CA PHE A 3 -6.81 9.75 -17.26
C PHE A 3 -6.08 8.63 -18.02
N PHE A 4 -5.73 8.86 -19.29
CA PHE A 4 -5.03 7.86 -20.12
C PHE A 4 -3.64 7.54 -19.59
N ILE A 5 -2.94 8.53 -19.03
CA ILE A 5 -1.61 8.36 -18.42
C ILE A 5 -1.73 7.47 -17.17
N VAL A 6 -2.69 7.78 -16.29
CA VAL A 6 -2.93 6.97 -15.08
C VAL A 6 -3.34 5.55 -15.45
N LEU A 7 -4.22 5.37 -16.44
CA LEU A 7 -4.62 4.05 -16.93
C LEU A 7 -3.43 3.26 -17.48
N PHE A 8 -2.57 3.90 -18.26
CA PHE A 8 -1.37 3.27 -18.81
C PHE A 8 -0.42 2.79 -17.71
N PHE A 9 -0.11 3.64 -16.72
CA PHE A 9 0.72 3.25 -15.59
C PHE A 9 0.07 2.13 -14.78
N TYR A 10 -1.24 2.20 -14.54
CA TYR A 10 -1.97 1.17 -13.81
C TYR A 10 -1.86 -0.20 -14.49
N ILE A 11 -2.16 -0.27 -15.79
CA ILE A 11 -2.06 -1.51 -16.57
C ILE A 11 -0.62 -2.03 -16.57
N THR A 12 0.35 -1.14 -16.81
CA THR A 12 1.78 -1.51 -16.86
C THR A 12 2.24 -2.10 -15.53
N ILE A 13 1.94 -1.43 -14.41
CA ILE A 13 2.28 -1.91 -13.07
C ILE A 13 1.59 -3.25 -12.79
N SER A 14 0.31 -3.40 -13.14
CA SER A 14 -0.41 -4.66 -12.95
C SER A 14 0.25 -5.82 -13.71
N ILE A 15 0.70 -5.61 -14.94
CA ILE A 15 1.42 -6.64 -15.71
C ILE A 15 2.71 -7.04 -14.98
N TYR A 16 3.53 -6.07 -14.56
CA TYR A 16 4.75 -6.36 -13.81
C TYR A 16 4.46 -7.13 -12.52
N GLN A 17 3.38 -6.78 -11.81
CA GLN A 17 3.03 -7.47 -10.58
C GLN A 17 2.61 -8.93 -10.83
N ILE A 18 1.75 -9.17 -11.80
CA ILE A 18 1.28 -10.52 -12.17
C ILE A 18 2.45 -11.39 -12.66
N SER A 19 3.31 -10.84 -13.51
CA SER A 19 4.49 -11.55 -14.03
C SER A 19 5.45 -11.94 -12.91
N ALA A 20 5.76 -11.02 -11.99
CA ALA A 20 6.64 -11.32 -10.86
C ALA A 20 6.04 -12.41 -9.94
N VAL A 21 4.72 -12.37 -9.68
CA VAL A 21 4.05 -13.40 -8.88
C VAL A 21 4.09 -14.76 -9.61
N THR A 22 3.89 -14.78 -10.93
CA THR A 22 4.01 -16.01 -11.73
C THR A 22 5.41 -16.60 -11.64
N ASP A 23 6.43 -15.76 -11.81
CA ASP A 23 7.83 -16.19 -11.76
C ASP A 23 8.23 -16.68 -10.37
N ALA A 24 7.71 -16.05 -9.31
CA ALA A 24 7.88 -16.56 -7.95
C ALA A 24 7.28 -17.97 -7.77
N LEU A 25 6.08 -18.20 -8.30
CA LEU A 25 5.45 -19.51 -8.25
C LEU A 25 6.23 -20.55 -9.07
N LYS A 26 6.73 -20.18 -10.25
CA LYS A 26 7.58 -21.05 -11.06
C LYS A 26 8.85 -21.45 -10.32
N LEU A 27 9.48 -20.50 -9.62
CA LEU A 27 10.66 -20.76 -8.79
C LEU A 27 10.31 -21.70 -7.63
N ILE A 28 9.24 -21.42 -6.89
CA ILE A 28 8.83 -22.20 -5.70
C ILE A 28 8.45 -23.64 -6.07
N PHE A 29 7.70 -23.84 -7.15
CA PHE A 29 7.23 -25.15 -7.59
C PHE A 29 8.18 -25.84 -8.58
N MET A 30 9.31 -25.22 -8.92
CA MET A 30 10.31 -25.73 -9.87
C MET A 30 9.69 -26.21 -11.19
N VAL A 31 8.71 -25.45 -11.71
CA VAL A 31 7.93 -25.84 -12.89
C VAL A 31 8.72 -25.56 -14.17
N GLN A 32 8.91 -26.60 -14.99
CA GLN A 32 9.57 -26.51 -16.29
C GLN A 32 8.61 -26.73 -17.47
N SER A 33 7.40 -27.23 -17.22
CA SER A 33 6.41 -27.48 -18.27
C SER A 33 5.65 -26.21 -18.64
N THR A 34 5.58 -25.92 -19.95
CA THR A 34 4.86 -24.77 -20.50
C THR A 34 3.36 -24.80 -20.19
N PHE A 35 2.77 -26.00 -20.09
CA PHE A 35 1.36 -26.14 -19.72
C PHE A 35 1.12 -25.70 -18.27
N LEU A 36 1.97 -26.16 -17.35
CA LEU A 36 1.87 -25.80 -15.93
C LEU A 36 2.18 -24.31 -15.71
N GLU A 37 3.07 -23.73 -16.51
CA GLU A 37 3.32 -22.28 -16.50
C GLU A 37 2.05 -21.48 -16.84
N GLY A 38 1.29 -21.90 -17.84
CA GLY A 38 -0.01 -21.27 -18.15
C GLY A 38 -1.01 -21.37 -17.00
N VAL A 39 -1.06 -22.52 -16.31
CA VAL A 39 -1.92 -22.71 -15.12
C VAL A 39 -1.45 -21.81 -13.97
N LEU A 40 -0.15 -21.74 -13.71
CA LEU A 40 0.43 -20.87 -12.69
C LEU A 40 0.17 -19.39 -12.99
N PHE A 41 0.20 -18.97 -14.25
CA PHE A 41 -0.16 -17.62 -14.64
C PHE A 41 -1.61 -17.29 -14.30
N ILE A 42 -2.56 -18.19 -14.58
CA ILE A 42 -3.97 -18.00 -14.22
C ILE A 42 -4.13 -17.89 -12.69
N ILE A 43 -3.46 -18.77 -11.94
CA ILE A 43 -3.46 -18.73 -10.47
C ILE A 43 -2.88 -17.40 -9.98
N SER A 44 -1.80 -16.93 -10.59
CA SER A 44 -1.14 -15.67 -10.22
C SER A 44 -2.05 -14.45 -10.34
N LEU A 45 -3.01 -14.44 -11.28
CA LEU A 45 -3.99 -13.35 -11.41
C LEU A 45 -4.76 -13.17 -10.10
N PHE A 46 -5.17 -14.27 -9.47
CA PHE A 46 -5.89 -14.24 -8.20
C PHE A 46 -4.96 -13.95 -7.01
N LEU A 47 -3.77 -14.54 -7.01
CA LEU A 47 -2.80 -14.36 -5.92
C LEU A 47 -2.26 -12.93 -5.86
N THR A 48 -2.08 -12.27 -7.00
CA THR A 48 -1.60 -10.88 -7.08
C THR A 48 -2.52 -9.92 -6.32
N PHE A 49 -3.83 -10.15 -6.37
CA PHE A 49 -4.82 -9.33 -5.64
C PHE A 49 -5.10 -9.82 -4.22
N THR A 50 -4.50 -10.95 -3.80
CA THR A 50 -4.61 -11.43 -2.43
C THR A 50 -3.75 -10.55 -1.52
N PRO A 51 -4.33 -9.92 -0.49
CA PRO A 51 -3.60 -9.03 0.38
C PRO A 51 -2.45 -9.77 1.07
N PHE A 52 -1.31 -9.10 1.20
CA PHE A 52 -0.03 -9.62 1.70
C PHE A 52 0.59 -10.73 0.83
N LEU A 53 -0.16 -11.77 0.49
CA LEU A 53 0.35 -12.92 -0.25
C LEU A 53 0.87 -12.51 -1.64
N GLY A 54 0.09 -11.74 -2.40
CA GLY A 54 0.50 -11.20 -3.70
C GLY A 54 1.77 -10.36 -3.60
N PRO A 55 1.81 -9.33 -2.74
CA PRO A 55 3.00 -8.52 -2.52
C PRO A 55 4.25 -9.32 -2.12
N ILE A 56 4.13 -10.29 -1.22
CA ILE A 56 5.26 -11.12 -0.78
C ILE A 56 5.78 -11.96 -1.94
N LEU A 57 4.90 -12.64 -2.68
CA LEU A 57 5.28 -13.43 -3.85
C LEU A 57 5.89 -12.55 -4.94
N GLY A 58 5.31 -11.38 -5.19
CA GLY A 58 5.84 -10.42 -6.15
C GLY A 58 7.24 -9.95 -5.80
N ILE A 59 7.52 -9.68 -4.51
CA ILE A 59 8.88 -9.35 -4.04
C ILE A 59 9.84 -10.51 -4.28
N ILE A 60 9.44 -11.75 -3.98
CA ILE A 60 10.26 -12.94 -4.20
C ILE A 60 10.61 -13.06 -5.69
N GLY A 61 9.62 -12.96 -6.57
CA GLY A 61 9.84 -13.02 -8.01
C GLY A 61 10.75 -11.91 -8.52
N ALA A 62 10.46 -10.66 -8.16
CA ALA A 62 11.27 -9.53 -8.59
C ALA A 62 12.71 -9.58 -8.04
N THR A 63 12.92 -10.05 -6.81
CA THR A 63 14.24 -10.06 -6.19
C THR A 63 15.09 -11.25 -6.62
N PHE A 64 14.50 -12.46 -6.71
CA PHE A 64 15.25 -13.68 -6.98
C PHE A 64 15.24 -14.10 -8.45
N VAL A 65 14.24 -13.68 -9.24
CA VAL A 65 14.15 -14.01 -10.67
C VAL A 65 14.61 -12.83 -11.53
N TRP A 66 14.23 -11.61 -11.17
CA TRP A 66 14.60 -10.40 -11.94
C TRP A 66 15.80 -9.65 -11.35
N GLU A 67 16.37 -10.13 -10.24
CA GLU A 67 17.53 -9.56 -9.57
C GLU A 67 17.36 -8.08 -9.18
N TRP A 68 16.11 -7.65 -8.98
CA TRP A 68 15.83 -6.29 -8.53
C TRP A 68 16.23 -6.11 -7.07
N ASN A 69 16.59 -4.88 -6.72
CA ASN A 69 16.88 -4.56 -5.33
C ASN A 69 15.63 -4.76 -4.46
N ILE A 70 15.79 -5.48 -3.35
CA ILE A 70 14.72 -5.79 -2.41
C ILE A 70 13.92 -4.56 -1.96
N LEU A 71 14.57 -3.40 -1.79
CA LEU A 71 13.91 -2.16 -1.41
C LEU A 71 12.98 -1.62 -2.51
N PHE A 72 13.42 -1.67 -3.76
CA PHE A 72 12.61 -1.23 -4.90
C PHE A 72 11.46 -2.21 -5.15
N SER A 73 11.71 -3.52 -5.02
CA SER A 73 10.67 -4.54 -5.05
C SER A 73 9.62 -4.30 -3.96
N ALA A 74 10.04 -4.14 -2.70
CA ALA A 74 9.14 -3.88 -1.59
C ALA A 74 8.31 -2.61 -1.80
N LEU A 75 8.94 -1.53 -2.30
CA LEU A 75 8.23 -0.29 -2.58
C LEU A 75 7.18 -0.45 -3.68
N LEU A 76 7.47 -1.19 -4.75
CA LEU A 76 6.54 -1.43 -5.85
C LEU A 76 5.36 -2.32 -5.46
N PHE A 77 5.58 -3.34 -4.63
CA PHE A 77 4.53 -4.31 -4.26
C PHE A 77 3.71 -3.88 -3.04
N PHE A 78 4.31 -3.18 -2.07
CA PHE A 78 3.60 -2.65 -0.90
C PHE A 78 3.11 -1.20 -1.07
N TRP A 79 3.27 -0.60 -2.25
CA TRP A 79 2.86 0.78 -2.50
C TRP A 79 1.44 1.16 -2.02
N PRO A 80 0.39 0.31 -2.14
CA PRO A 80 -0.96 0.71 -1.73
C PRO A 80 -1.07 0.76 -0.20
N TYR A 81 -0.37 -0.14 0.49
CA TYR A 81 -0.29 -0.16 1.95
C TYR A 81 0.50 1.03 2.48
N LEU A 82 1.59 1.42 1.80
CA LEU A 82 2.36 2.61 2.13
C LEU A 82 1.49 3.87 2.01
N ILE A 83 0.74 4.01 0.91
CA ILE A 83 -0.21 5.11 0.71
C ILE A 83 -1.29 5.12 1.79
N GLY A 84 -1.87 3.95 2.10
CA GLY A 84 -2.93 3.83 3.11
C GLY A 84 -2.42 4.18 4.51
N PHE A 85 -1.24 3.70 4.87
CA PHE A 85 -0.58 4.02 6.13
C PHE A 85 -0.28 5.51 6.25
N LEU A 86 0.24 6.13 5.19
CA LEU A 86 0.53 7.56 5.15
C LEU A 86 -0.73 8.40 5.33
N PHE A 87 -1.83 8.03 4.66
CA PHE A 87 -3.12 8.69 4.82
C PHE A 87 -3.67 8.57 6.25
N PHE A 88 -3.59 7.38 6.84
CA PHE A 88 -4.00 7.15 8.23
C PHE A 88 -3.17 7.99 9.22
N PHE A 89 -1.85 8.05 9.03
CA PHE A 89 -0.95 8.82 9.87
C PHE A 89 -1.23 10.33 9.81
N PHE A 90 -1.41 10.89 8.61
CA PHE A 90 -1.75 12.30 8.44
C PHE A 90 -3.13 12.65 9.00
N ARG A 91 -4.13 11.78 8.82
CA ARG A 91 -5.46 11.98 9.41
C ARG A 91 -5.41 12.02 10.94
N ASN A 92 -4.66 11.12 11.56
CA ASN A 92 -4.53 11.07 13.01
C ASN A 92 -3.81 12.30 13.59
N LYS A 93 -2.79 12.83 12.90
CA LYS A 93 -2.14 14.08 13.30
C LYS A 93 -3.08 15.28 13.22
N SER A 94 -3.92 15.36 12.18
CA SER A 94 -4.91 16.43 12.03
C SER A 94 -5.97 16.38 13.15
N SER A 95 -6.46 15.18 13.48
CA SER A 95 -7.42 14.98 14.58
C SER A 95 -6.85 15.37 15.94
N LYS A 96 -5.59 14.99 16.23
CA LYS A 96 -4.91 15.33 17.49
C LYS A 96 -4.72 16.84 17.65
N LYS A 97 -4.40 17.56 16.56
CA LYS A 97 -4.24 19.03 16.56
C LYS A 97 -5.57 19.76 16.79
N LYS A 98 -6.68 19.22 16.27
CA LYS A 98 -8.03 19.80 16.47
C LYS A 98 -8.52 19.61 17.91
N ASN A 99 -8.21 18.47 18.52
CA ASN A 99 -8.61 18.17 19.91
C ASN A 99 -7.90 19.07 20.93
N THR A 100 -6.61 19.34 20.75
CA THR A 100 -5.87 20.29 21.62
C THR A 100 -6.41 21.71 21.49
N LYS A 101 -6.79 22.15 20.29
CA LYS A 101 -7.28 23.51 20.07
C LYS A 101 -8.66 23.76 20.71
N ASN A 102 -9.57 22.79 20.65
CA ASN A 102 -10.85 22.88 21.36
C ASN A 102 -10.66 22.83 22.88
N GLN A 103 -9.76 21.98 23.38
CA GLN A 103 -9.49 21.92 24.81
C GLN A 103 -8.92 23.24 25.37
N THR A 104 -8.10 23.97 24.61
CA THR A 104 -7.59 25.27 25.04
C THR A 104 -8.67 26.35 25.04
N SER A 105 -9.55 26.39 24.02
CA SER A 105 -10.68 27.34 24.02
C SER A 105 -11.66 27.07 25.15
N ASP A 106 -11.96 25.79 25.42
CA ASP A 106 -12.89 25.42 26.49
C ASP A 106 -12.36 25.81 27.88
N ILE A 107 -11.03 25.85 28.06
CA ILE A 107 -10.38 26.31 29.31
C ILE A 107 -10.40 27.84 29.41
N GLU A 108 -10.14 28.55 28.30
CA GLU A 108 -10.20 30.01 28.25
C GLU A 108 -11.63 30.52 28.53
N ASP A 109 -12.64 29.89 27.90
CA ASP A 109 -14.06 30.23 28.11
C ASP A 109 -14.51 29.95 29.56
N ALA A 110 -14.02 28.87 30.17
CA ALA A 110 -14.30 28.56 31.58
C ALA A 110 -13.68 29.57 32.56
N GLN A 111 -12.48 30.07 32.26
CA GLN A 111 -11.81 31.08 33.10
C GLN A 111 -12.51 32.44 33.05
N ILE A 112 -13.00 32.85 31.87
CA ILE A 112 -13.74 34.12 31.72
C ILE A 112 -15.06 34.10 32.52
N LEU A 113 -15.76 32.96 32.52
CA LEU A 113 -16.99 32.76 33.31
C LEU A 113 -16.76 32.79 34.82
N GLU A 114 -15.61 32.33 35.30
CA GLU A 114 -15.24 32.48 36.73
C GLU A 114 -14.95 33.94 37.08
N GLU A 115 -14.20 34.67 36.26
CA GLU A 115 -13.89 36.09 36.52
C GLU A 115 -15.14 36.99 36.55
N GLU A 116 -16.13 36.74 35.70
CA GLU A 116 -17.42 37.47 35.75
C GLU A 116 -18.23 37.17 37.00
N LYS A 117 -18.06 35.98 37.61
CA LYS A 117 -18.83 35.56 38.80
C LYS A 117 -18.37 36.23 40.09
N PHE A 118 -17.14 36.76 40.10
CA PHE A 118 -16.53 37.44 41.25
C PHE A 118 -16.51 38.97 41.10
N LYS A 119 -17.19 39.51 40.07
CA LYS A 119 -17.33 40.94 39.80
C LYS A 119 -18.72 41.45 40.19
#